data_AF-A0A957NBH2-F1
#
_entry.id   AF-A0A957NBH2-F1
#
_cell.length_a   1.000
_cell.length_b   1.000
_cell.length_c   1.000
_cell.angle_alpha   90.00
_cell.angle_beta   90.00
_cell.angle_gamma   90.00
#
_symmetry.space_group_name_H-M   'P 1'
#
loop_
_entity.id
_entity.type
_entity.pdbx_description
1 polymer ?
#
loop_
_entity_poly.entity_id
_entity_poly.type
_entity_poly.pdbx_seq_one_letter_code
_entity_poly.pdbx_strand_id
1 'polypeptide(L)'
;MGNESVVLWLSAELALGYFIAVTVGMLGLLQGVAVQRDDLRWLPTAWQWPVASLLVVGAVVVFYVRFYALIFVPGPAGLELILLFGGATAVAVWLTRLLAALVQGRGR
;
A
#
# COMPACT_ATOMS: atom_id res chain seq x y z
N MET A 1 -38.76 -0.61 -18.59
CA MET A 1 -37.63 -1.55 -18.45
C MET A 1 -36.60 -0.87 -17.57
N GLY A 2 -36.52 -1.27 -16.30
CA GLY A 2 -35.68 -0.63 -15.30
C GLY A 2 -34.22 -0.81 -15.66
N ASN A 3 -33.52 0.30 -15.85
CA ASN A 3 -32.07 0.32 -15.94
C ASN A 3 -31.56 0.21 -14.50
N GLU A 4 -31.60 -1.01 -13.94
CA GLU A 4 -30.92 -1.29 -12.69
C GLU A 4 -29.44 -1.09 -12.96
N SER A 5 -28.94 0.08 -12.59
CA SER A 5 -27.51 0.34 -12.50
C SER A 5 -26.95 -0.74 -11.58
N VAL A 6 -26.35 -1.78 -12.16
CA VAL A 6 -25.67 -2.83 -11.41
C VAL A 6 -24.63 -2.12 -10.56
N VAL A 7 -24.93 -1.98 -9.27
CA VAL A 7 -24.03 -1.35 -8.31
C VAL A 7 -22.88 -2.33 -8.14
N LEU A 8 -21.79 -2.07 -8.86
CA LEU A 8 -20.56 -2.82 -8.74
C LEU A 8 -19.87 -2.39 -7.45
N TRP A 9 -20.00 -3.23 -6.42
CA TRP A 9 -19.16 -3.22 -5.22
C TRP A 9 -17.95 -4.14 -5.44
N LEU A 10 -16.84 -3.88 -4.75
CA LEU A 10 -15.69 -4.78 -4.78
C LEU A 10 -16.01 -6.10 -4.08
N SER A 11 -15.54 -7.21 -4.64
CA SER A 11 -15.52 -8.46 -3.89
C SER A 11 -14.50 -8.36 -2.74
N ALA A 12 -14.74 -9.06 -1.63
CA ALA A 12 -13.85 -9.04 -0.48
C ALA A 12 -12.42 -9.48 -0.83
N GLU A 13 -12.26 -10.44 -1.74
CA GLU A 13 -10.96 -10.90 -2.23
C GLU A 13 -10.21 -9.80 -2.99
N LEU A 14 -10.90 -9.08 -3.88
CA LEU A 14 -10.31 -7.96 -4.62
C LEU A 14 -9.96 -6.80 -3.69
N ALA A 15 -10.85 -6.47 -2.76
CA ALA A 15 -10.63 -5.42 -1.77
C ALA A 15 -9.40 -5.73 -0.89
N LEU A 16 -9.29 -6.97 -0.38
CA LEU A 16 -8.15 -7.39 0.43
C LEU A 16 -6.86 -7.43 -0.37
N GLY A 17 -6.88 -7.98 -1.59
CA GLY A 17 -5.72 -8.04 -2.47
C GLY A 17 -5.19 -6.65 -2.82
N TYR A 18 -6.10 -5.71 -3.16
CA TYR A 18 -5.76 -4.32 -3.41
C TYR A 18 -5.18 -3.65 -2.15
N PHE A 19 -5.82 -3.82 -0.99
CA PHE A 19 -5.37 -3.26 0.28
C PHE A 19 -3.94 -3.70 0.63
N ILE A 20 -3.65 -5.00 0.50
CA ILE A 20 -2.31 -5.56 0.76
C ILE A 20 -1.30 -4.98 -0.22
N ALA A 21 -1.61 -4.97 -1.53
CA ALA A 21 -0.70 -4.46 -2.55
C ALA A 21 -0.35 -2.97 -2.30
N VAL A 22 -1.34 -2.13 -2.00
CA VAL A 22 -1.13 -0.71 -1.67
C VAL A 22 -0.32 -0.57 -0.38
N THR A 23 -0.62 -1.35 0.66
CA THR A 23 0.12 -1.30 1.93
C THR A 23 1.60 -1.62 1.70
N VAL A 24 1.89 -2.67 0.94
CA VAL A 24 3.27 -3.07 0.58
C VAL A 24 3.97 -1.99 -0.24
N GLY A 25 3.30 -1.43 -1.25
CA GLY A 25 3.86 -0.33 -2.06
C GLY A 25 4.17 0.90 -1.21
N MET A 26 3.28 1.25 -0.28
CA MET A 26 3.47 2.37 0.65
C MET A 26 4.62 2.14 1.63
N LEU A 27 4.82 0.91 2.12
CA LEU A 27 6.00 0.56 2.93
C LEU A 27 7.29 0.82 2.15
N GLY A 28 7.32 0.45 0.86
CA GLY A 28 8.45 0.74 -0.03
C GLY A 28 8.70 2.23 -0.21
N LEU A 29 7.65 3.01 -0.52
CA LEU A 29 7.76 4.47 -0.66
C LEU A 29 8.25 5.13 0.63
N LEU A 30 7.71 4.74 1.77
CA LEU A 30 8.12 5.27 3.07
C LEU A 30 9.57 4.94 3.38
N GLN A 31 10.08 3.76 2.99
CA GLN A 31 11.51 3.48 3.09
C GLN A 31 12.35 4.31 2.11
N GLY A 32 11.85 4.63 0.92
CA GLY A 32 12.53 5.60 0.04
C GLY A 32 12.65 6.99 0.69
N VAL A 33 11.57 7.48 1.32
CA VAL A 33 11.54 8.78 2.02
C VAL A 33 12.40 8.78 3.30
N ALA A 34 12.48 7.64 3.98
CA ALA A 34 13.26 7.49 5.21
C ALA A 34 14.77 7.73 5.04
N VAL A 35 15.28 7.93 3.81
CA VAL A 35 16.68 8.32 3.56
C VAL A 35 16.98 9.68 4.21
N GLN A 36 15.97 10.54 4.30
CA GLN A 36 16.08 11.87 4.93
C GLN A 36 15.47 11.90 6.35
N ARG A 37 15.00 10.75 6.85
CA ARG A 37 14.22 10.64 8.10
C ARG A 37 14.56 9.36 8.85
N ASP A 38 15.58 9.44 9.70
CA ASP A 38 16.05 8.32 10.52
C ASP A 38 14.96 7.76 11.45
N ASP A 39 13.99 8.59 11.86
CA ASP A 39 12.85 8.20 12.71
C ASP A 39 11.87 7.22 12.02
N LEU A 40 11.95 7.10 10.69
CA LEU A 40 11.12 6.20 9.88
C LEU A 40 11.92 5.05 9.27
N ARG A 41 13.24 5.06 9.42
CA ARG A 41 14.12 4.05 8.82
C ARG A 41 14.11 2.79 9.69
N TRP A 42 13.70 1.68 9.08
CA TRP A 42 13.75 0.35 9.70
C TRP A 42 14.63 -0.64 8.93
N LEU A 43 15.25 -0.19 7.83
CA LEU A 43 16.27 -0.93 7.10
C LEU A 43 17.65 -0.31 7.27
N PRO A 44 18.73 -1.10 7.25
CA PRO A 44 20.08 -0.56 7.07
C PRO A 44 20.17 0.22 5.75
N THR A 45 20.96 1.30 5.73
CA THR A 45 21.12 2.16 4.55
C THR A 45 21.49 1.39 3.27
N ALA A 46 22.32 0.34 3.41
CA ALA A 46 22.72 -0.51 2.28
C ALA A 46 21.55 -1.26 1.61
N TRP A 47 20.49 -1.58 2.36
CA TRP A 47 19.34 -2.35 1.88
C TRP A 47 18.10 -1.50 1.59
N GLN A 48 18.14 -0.23 1.96
CA GLN A 48 16.99 0.66 1.88
C GLN A 48 16.46 0.81 0.46
N TRP A 49 17.31 1.20 -0.50
CA TRP A 49 16.90 1.37 -1.90
C TRP A 49 16.55 0.06 -2.61
N PRO A 50 17.33 -1.04 -2.48
CA PRO A 50 16.96 -2.32 -3.06
C PRO A 50 15.59 -2.81 -2.61
N VAL A 51 15.32 -2.79 -1.30
CA VAL A 51 14.06 -3.28 -0.74
C VAL A 51 12.91 -2.30 -1.06
N ALA A 52 13.12 -0.99 -0.91
CA ALA A 52 12.12 0.00 -1.29
C ALA A 52 11.69 -0.15 -2.74
N SER A 53 12.65 -0.26 -3.66
CA SER A 53 12.39 -0.50 -5.09
C SER A 53 11.62 -1.78 -5.32
N LEU A 54 12.02 -2.88 -4.67
CA LEU A 54 11.33 -4.17 -4.81
C LEU A 54 9.88 -4.09 -4.34
N LEU A 55 9.61 -3.46 -3.19
CA LEU A 55 8.26 -3.33 -2.64
C LEU A 55 7.38 -2.44 -3.53
N VAL A 56 7.91 -1.31 -4.01
CA VAL A 56 7.16 -0.40 -4.89
C VAL A 56 6.91 -1.05 -6.25
N VAL A 57 7.95 -1.53 -6.93
CA VAL A 57 7.81 -2.15 -8.25
C VAL A 57 6.96 -3.41 -8.17
N GLY A 58 7.16 -4.25 -7.15
CA GLY A 58 6.34 -5.43 -6.92
C GLY A 58 4.86 -5.08 -6.72
N ALA A 59 4.55 -4.08 -5.90
CA ALA A 59 3.18 -3.62 -5.70
C ALA A 59 2.56 -3.06 -7.00
N VAL A 60 3.32 -2.27 -7.77
CA VAL A 60 2.89 -1.73 -9.05
C VAL A 60 2.63 -2.84 -10.07
N VAL A 61 3.53 -3.82 -10.19
CA VAL A 61 3.35 -4.98 -11.08
C VAL A 61 2.12 -5.78 -10.68
N VAL A 62 1.94 -6.09 -9.39
CA VAL A 62 0.74 -6.77 -8.89
C VAL A 62 -0.51 -5.97 -9.23
N PHE A 63 -0.47 -4.66 -9.05
CA PHE A 63 -1.57 -3.77 -9.38
C PHE A 63 -1.95 -3.82 -10.87
N TYR A 64 -0.99 -3.69 -11.77
CA TYR A 64 -1.27 -3.77 -13.21
C TYR A 64 -1.68 -5.17 -13.66
N VAL A 65 -1.13 -6.23 -13.08
CA VAL A 65 -1.47 -7.60 -13.48
C VAL A 65 -2.85 -8.03 -12.96
N ARG A 66 -3.21 -7.64 -11.73
CA ARG A 66 -4.41 -8.16 -11.03
C ARG A 66 -5.54 -7.15 -10.92
N PHE A 67 -5.24 -5.86 -10.90
CA PHE A 67 -6.18 -4.82 -10.48
C PHE A 67 -6.33 -3.69 -11.50
N TYR A 68 -5.74 -3.76 -12.70
CA TYR A 68 -5.78 -2.64 -13.67
C TYR A 68 -7.20 -2.20 -14.03
N ALA A 69 -8.14 -3.15 -14.09
CA ALA A 69 -9.54 -2.87 -14.41
C ALA A 69 -10.24 -1.98 -13.35
N LEU A 70 -9.63 -1.84 -12.16
CA LEU A 70 -10.16 -1.07 -11.05
C LEU A 70 -9.76 0.42 -11.08
N ILE A 71 -8.83 0.83 -11.94
CA ILE A 71 -8.25 2.20 -11.96
C ILE A 71 -9.30 3.29 -12.23
N PHE A 72 -10.38 2.97 -12.95
CA PHE A 72 -11.37 3.94 -13.41
C PHE A 72 -12.81 3.49 -13.19
N VAL A 73 -13.10 2.75 -12.10
CA VAL A 73 -14.48 2.29 -11.83
C VAL A 73 -15.30 3.43 -11.24
N PRO A 74 -16.29 3.98 -11.96
CA PRO A 74 -17.19 4.98 -11.40
C PRO A 74 -18.20 4.33 -10.44
N GLY A 75 -18.73 5.11 -9.50
CA GLY A 75 -19.74 4.65 -8.54
C GLY A 75 -19.15 4.13 -7.23
N PRO A 76 -19.89 3.30 -6.46
CA PRO A 76 -19.52 2.93 -5.09
C PRO A 76 -18.19 2.19 -4.95
N ALA A 77 -17.81 1.32 -5.90
CA ALA A 77 -16.49 0.69 -5.91
C ALA A 77 -15.34 1.71 -5.98
N GLY A 78 -15.52 2.85 -6.66
CA GLY A 78 -14.52 3.92 -6.68
C GLY A 78 -14.30 4.53 -5.30
N LEU A 79 -15.38 4.76 -4.54
CA LEU A 79 -15.28 5.22 -3.15
C LEU A 79 -14.61 4.17 -2.26
N GLU A 80 -14.93 2.89 -2.42
CA GLU A 80 -14.27 1.80 -1.70
C GLU A 80 -12.77 1.77 -1.95
N LEU A 81 -12.32 1.93 -3.20
CA LEU A 81 -10.90 1.99 -3.54
C LEU A 81 -10.19 3.16 -2.84
N ILE A 82 -10.83 4.33 -2.77
CA ILE A 82 -10.28 5.50 -2.06
C ILE A 82 -10.14 5.20 -0.56
N LEU A 83 -11.17 4.59 0.05
CA LEU A 83 -11.15 4.22 1.46
C LEU A 83 -10.10 3.15 1.75
N LEU A 84 -10.00 2.13 0.90
CA LEU A 84 -8.99 1.08 0.99
C LEU A 84 -7.58 1.65 0.82
N PHE A 85 -7.38 2.56 -0.13
CA PHE A 85 -6.11 3.25 -0.33
C PHE A 85 -5.73 4.05 0.92
N GLY A 86 -6.64 4.89 1.44
CA GLY A 86 -6.40 5.68 2.65
C GLY A 86 -6.10 4.81 3.87
N GLY A 87 -6.86 3.73 4.06
CA GLY A 87 -6.63 2.76 5.13
C GLY A 87 -5.29 2.03 4.99
N ALA A 88 -4.94 1.59 3.79
CA ALA A 88 -3.67 0.92 3.48
C ALA A 88 -2.48 1.85 3.74
N THR A 89 -2.59 3.13 3.34
CA THR A 89 -1.57 4.14 3.65
C THR A 89 -1.43 4.36 5.16
N ALA A 90 -2.53 4.49 5.90
CA ALA A 90 -2.49 4.65 7.36
C ALA A 90 -1.83 3.44 8.04
N VAL A 91 -2.16 2.23 7.61
CA VAL A 91 -1.53 0.99 8.09
C VAL A 91 -0.05 0.94 7.74
N ALA A 92 0.35 1.31 6.52
CA ALA A 92 1.75 1.36 6.12
C ALA A 92 2.57 2.36 6.96
N VAL A 93 2.00 3.53 7.29
CA VAL A 93 2.62 4.52 8.18
C VAL A 93 2.78 3.95 9.59
N TRP A 94 1.73 3.34 10.14
CA TRP A 94 1.77 2.73 11.46
C TRP A 94 2.80 1.60 11.53
N LEU A 95 2.80 0.68 10.55
CA LEU A 95 3.77 -0.40 10.43
C LEU A 95 5.20 0.12 10.31
N THR A 96 5.43 1.15 9.49
CA THR A 96 6.77 1.77 9.35
C THR A 96 7.28 2.28 10.67
N ARG A 97 6.45 2.99 11.44
CA ARG A 97 6.82 3.50 12.77
C ARG A 97 7.07 2.37 13.76
N LEU A 98 6.23 1.34 13.75
CA LEU A 98 6.39 0.16 14.61
C LEU A 98 7.71 -0.55 14.32
N LEU A 99 8.01 -0.82 13.05
CA LEU A 99 9.25 -1.45 12.62
C LEU A 99 10.48 -0.61 12.99
N ALA A 100 10.42 0.71 12.78
CA ALA A 100 11.50 1.61 13.15
C ALA A 100 11.76 1.58 14.66
N ALA A 101 10.71 1.65 15.48
CA ALA A 101 10.81 1.55 16.92
C ALA A 101 11.40 0.21 17.39
N LEU A 102 11.00 -0.90 16.78
CA LEU A 102 11.52 -2.24 17.11
C LEU A 102 13.00 -2.40 16.76
N VAL A 103 13.44 -1.86 15.62
CA VAL A 103 14.83 -1.92 15.20
C VAL A 103 15.72 -1.04 16.07
N GLN A 104 15.27 0.19 16.35
CA GLN A 104 16.01 1.15 17.17
C GLN A 104 16.04 0.76 18.65
N GLY A 105 14.95 0.16 19.15
CA GLY A 105 14.83 -0.32 20.53
C GLY A 105 15.72 -1.53 20.84
N ARG A 106 16.11 -2.32 19.83
CA ARG A 106 17.05 -3.45 19.98
C ARG A 106 18.53 -3.03 20.05
N GLY A 107 18.84 -1.77 19.78
CA GLY A 107 20.20 -1.22 19.85
C GLY A 107 20.55 -0.59 21.20
N ARG A 108 19.68 -0.72 22.22
CA ARG A 108 19.88 -0.27 23.61
C ARG A 108 19.85 -1.48 24.53
#